data_AF-A0A6N7IBM5-F1
#
_entry.id   AF-A0A6N7IBM5-F1
#
_cell.length_a   1.000
_cell.length_b   1.000
_cell.length_c   1.000
_cell.angle_alpha   90.00
_cell.angle_beta   90.00
_cell.angle_gamma   90.00
#
_symmetry.space_group_name_H-M   'P 1'
#
loop_
_entity.id
_entity.type
_entity.pdbx_description
1 polymer ?
#
loop_
_entity_poly.entity_id
_entity_poly.type
_entity_poly.pdbx_seq_one_letter_code
_entity_poly.pdbx_strand_id
1 'polypeptide(L)'
;MGTPAAVAGDRITATCAVHQMPNPATGVPQPAPPMPFSAPLLTALATGVLVGGKPAAVLGSSGYNTPPHVGLHASDPFMVPTTQVGQVVGGSATVLIEGKPAARTGAPCTVCAGLPGQLAGTATTVLIGG
;
A
#
# COMPACT_ATOMS: atom_id res chain seq x y z
N MET A 1 9.16 0.39 23.00
CA MET A 1 9.68 -0.82 22.33
C MET A 1 9.62 -0.58 20.83
N GLY A 2 10.59 -1.08 20.07
CA GLY A 2 10.59 -0.91 18.60
C GLY A 2 9.53 -1.76 17.91
N THR A 3 9.19 -1.39 16.68
CA THR A 3 8.23 -2.11 15.82
C THR A 3 8.97 -2.80 14.69
N PRO A 4 8.60 -4.02 14.26
CA PRO A 4 9.29 -4.69 13.17
C PRO A 4 9.42 -3.84 11.91
N ALA A 5 10.64 -3.79 11.37
CA ALA A 5 10.96 -3.15 10.11
C ALA A 5 10.14 -3.77 8.97
N ALA A 6 9.68 -2.93 8.05
CA ALA A 6 9.06 -3.41 6.83
C ALA A 6 10.08 -3.55 5.70
N VAL A 7 9.84 -4.50 4.79
CA VAL A 7 10.76 -4.89 3.73
C VAL A 7 10.04 -5.15 2.41
N ALA A 8 10.80 -5.36 1.35
CA ALA A 8 10.29 -5.77 0.04
C ALA A 8 9.34 -6.97 0.14
N GLY A 9 8.20 -6.87 -0.52
CA GLY A 9 7.16 -7.90 -0.53
C GLY A 9 6.16 -7.82 0.63
N ASP A 10 6.43 -7.04 1.68
CA ASP A 10 5.40 -6.68 2.68
C ASP A 10 4.25 -5.95 2.01
N ARG A 11 3.05 -5.96 2.62
CA ARG A 11 1.85 -5.54 1.92
C ARG A 11 1.19 -4.33 2.54
N ILE A 12 0.78 -3.40 1.69
CA ILE A 12 -0.20 -2.38 2.07
C ILE A 12 -1.57 -3.03 1.97
N THR A 13 -2.32 -3.01 3.07
CA THR A 13 -3.70 -3.53 3.14
C THR A 13 -4.67 -2.40 3.44
N ALA A 14 -5.81 -2.41 2.74
CA ALA A 14 -6.88 -1.44 2.94
C ALA A 14 -8.22 -1.98 2.40
N THR A 15 -9.27 -1.18 2.58
CA THR A 15 -10.56 -1.38 1.93
C THR A 15 -10.80 -0.19 1.00
N CYS A 16 -11.00 -0.45 -0.29
CA CYS A 16 -11.28 0.55 -1.30
C CYS A 16 -12.79 0.69 -1.56
N ALA A 17 -13.37 1.85 -1.25
CA ALA A 17 -14.82 2.08 -1.33
C ALA A 17 -15.21 3.24 -2.28
N VAL A 18 -14.36 3.56 -3.25
CA VAL A 18 -14.53 4.74 -4.15
C VAL A 18 -14.95 4.39 -5.57
N HIS A 19 -15.23 3.11 -5.83
CA HIS A 19 -15.42 2.58 -7.17
C HIS A 19 -16.90 2.49 -7.59
N GLN A 20 -17.11 2.40 -8.89
CA GLN A 20 -18.42 2.21 -9.52
C GLN A 20 -18.42 0.90 -10.32
N MET A 21 -19.54 0.19 -10.29
CA MET A 21 -19.79 -1.02 -11.06
C MET A 21 -21.07 -0.88 -11.89
N PRO A 22 -21.21 -1.59 -13.02
CA PRO A 22 -22.46 -1.60 -13.77
C PRO A 22 -23.58 -2.22 -12.92
N ASN A 23 -24.75 -1.58 -12.92
CA ASN A 23 -25.95 -2.16 -12.32
C ASN A 23 -26.40 -3.41 -13.11
N PRO A 24 -26.62 -4.57 -12.48
CA PRO A 24 -26.99 -5.79 -13.20
C PRO A 24 -28.31 -5.71 -13.98
N ALA A 25 -29.25 -4.87 -13.55
CA ALA A 25 -30.57 -4.72 -14.18
C ALA A 25 -30.59 -3.63 -15.26
N THR A 26 -29.86 -2.52 -15.06
CA THR A 26 -29.96 -1.34 -15.94
C THR A 26 -28.67 -1.03 -16.71
N GLY A 27 -27.53 -1.61 -16.32
CA GLY A 27 -26.21 -1.28 -16.85
C GLY A 27 -25.65 0.09 -16.40
N VAL A 28 -26.47 0.92 -15.74
CA VAL A 28 -26.10 2.26 -15.28
C VAL A 28 -25.07 2.15 -14.14
N PRO A 29 -24.07 3.05 -14.06
CA PRO A 29 -23.10 3.06 -12.97
C PRO A 29 -23.76 3.22 -11.60
N GLN A 30 -23.35 2.39 -10.65
CA GLN A 30 -23.73 2.47 -9.24
C GLN A 30 -22.49 2.29 -8.35
N PRO A 31 -22.50 2.78 -7.10
CA PRO A 31 -21.42 2.52 -6.16
C PRO A 31 -21.16 1.01 -6.02
N ALA A 32 -19.90 0.62 -6.16
CA ALA A 32 -19.47 -0.75 -5.91
C ALA A 32 -19.43 -1.01 -4.39
N PRO A 33 -19.71 -2.24 -3.93
CA PRO A 33 -19.36 -2.65 -2.58
C PRO A 33 -17.87 -2.39 -2.28
N PRO A 34 -17.48 -2.17 -1.02
CA PRO A 34 -16.08 -2.01 -0.66
C PRO A 34 -15.24 -3.22 -1.10
N MET A 35 -14.16 -2.96 -1.83
CA MET A 35 -13.26 -3.98 -2.36
C MET A 35 -11.99 -4.10 -1.51
N PRO A 36 -11.45 -5.32 -1.35
CA PRO A 36 -10.17 -5.49 -0.67
C PRO A 36 -9.02 -4.90 -1.52
N PHE A 37 -8.08 -4.26 -0.84
CA PHE A 37 -6.85 -3.76 -1.45
C PHE A 37 -5.64 -4.44 -0.80
N SER A 38 -4.75 -4.98 -1.62
CA SER A 38 -3.50 -5.59 -1.17
C SER A 38 -2.38 -5.33 -2.18
N ALA A 39 -1.40 -4.49 -1.82
CA ALA A 39 -0.28 -4.16 -2.71
C ALA A 39 1.06 -4.58 -2.08
N PRO A 40 1.85 -5.48 -2.70
CA PRO A 40 3.21 -5.77 -2.24
C PRO A 40 4.14 -4.58 -2.50
N LEU A 41 4.97 -4.24 -1.53
CA LEU A 41 6.01 -3.23 -1.68
C LEU A 41 7.10 -3.74 -2.61
N LEU A 42 7.11 -3.24 -3.84
CA LEU A 42 8.04 -3.66 -4.90
C LEU A 42 8.80 -2.48 -5.52
N THR A 43 8.36 -1.25 -5.27
CA THR A 43 8.92 -0.03 -5.84
C THR A 43 9.30 0.97 -4.77
N ALA A 44 10.26 1.86 -5.08
CA ALA A 44 10.75 2.89 -4.17
C ALA A 44 11.23 2.34 -2.80
N LEU A 45 11.81 1.15 -2.81
CA LEU A 45 12.50 0.52 -1.68
C LEU A 45 13.93 1.09 -1.54
N ALA A 46 14.59 0.79 -0.41
CA ALA A 46 16.02 1.05 -0.24
C ALA A 46 16.84 0.29 -1.29
N THR A 47 17.98 0.85 -1.70
CA THR A 47 18.83 0.29 -2.77
C THR A 47 20.09 -0.39 -2.27
N GLY A 48 20.61 0.05 -1.11
CA GLY A 48 21.81 -0.48 -0.46
C GLY A 48 21.56 -1.07 0.92
N VAL A 49 20.40 -0.80 1.56
CA VAL A 49 20.08 -1.34 2.88
C VAL A 49 19.11 -2.52 2.79
N LEU A 50 19.58 -3.67 3.28
CA LEU A 50 18.79 -4.89 3.41
C LEU A 50 18.44 -5.16 4.88
N VAL A 51 17.22 -5.62 5.14
CA VAL A 51 16.77 -6.15 6.42
C VAL A 51 16.27 -7.57 6.20
N GLY A 52 16.84 -8.53 6.93
CA GLY A 52 16.50 -9.96 6.73
C GLY A 52 16.78 -10.44 5.30
N GLY A 53 17.78 -9.87 4.63
CA GLY A 53 18.14 -10.20 3.24
C GLY A 53 17.25 -9.57 2.16
N LYS A 54 16.28 -8.73 2.53
CA LYS A 54 15.38 -8.05 1.60
C LYS A 54 15.57 -6.53 1.64
N PRO A 55 15.39 -5.80 0.52
CA PRO A 55 15.42 -4.35 0.54
C PRO A 55 14.48 -3.76 1.58
N ALA A 56 14.98 -2.82 2.39
CA ALA A 56 14.17 -2.18 3.42
C ALA A 56 13.11 -1.24 2.82
N ALA A 57 11.94 -1.20 3.44
CA ALA A 57 10.90 -0.24 3.08
C ALA A 57 11.13 1.09 3.80
N VAL A 58 10.81 2.19 3.11
CA VAL A 58 11.02 3.57 3.57
C VAL A 58 9.81 4.42 3.19
N LEU A 59 9.77 5.66 3.65
CA LEU A 59 8.81 6.66 3.17
C LEU A 59 8.81 6.70 1.64
N GLY A 60 7.62 6.58 1.05
CA GLY A 60 7.42 6.56 -0.39
C GLY A 60 7.52 5.19 -1.04
N SER A 61 7.95 4.13 -0.32
CA SER A 61 7.86 2.75 -0.80
C SER A 61 6.43 2.42 -1.20
N SER A 62 6.27 1.71 -2.30
CA SER A 62 4.97 1.56 -2.95
C SER A 62 4.82 0.22 -3.68
N GLY A 63 3.59 -0.02 -4.13
CA GLY A 63 3.22 -1.20 -4.90
C GLY A 63 1.87 -1.02 -5.59
N TYR A 64 1.52 -1.99 -6.43
CA TYR A 64 0.23 -2.04 -7.13
C TYR A 64 -0.69 -3.09 -6.51
N ASN A 65 -1.98 -2.76 -6.43
CA ASN A 65 -3.01 -3.68 -5.94
C ASN A 65 -2.98 -5.00 -6.72
N THR A 66 -2.95 -6.11 -6.00
CA THR A 66 -2.82 -7.45 -6.55
C THR A 66 -3.74 -8.42 -5.79
N PRO A 67 -4.81 -8.95 -6.40
CA PRO A 67 -5.26 -8.67 -7.77
C PRO A 67 -5.79 -7.23 -7.93
N PRO A 68 -5.78 -6.66 -9.15
CA PRO A 68 -6.41 -5.38 -9.41
C PRO A 68 -7.93 -5.46 -9.16
N HIS A 69 -8.57 -4.35 -8.79
CA HIS A 69 -10.03 -4.26 -8.83
C HIS A 69 -10.58 -4.66 -10.21
N VAL A 70 -11.59 -5.53 -10.21
CA VAL A 70 -12.24 -6.08 -11.40
C VAL A 70 -13.71 -5.67 -11.44
N GLY A 71 -14.30 -5.63 -12.63
CA GLY A 71 -15.73 -5.35 -12.81
C GLY A 71 -16.11 -3.87 -12.65
N LEU A 72 -15.14 -2.96 -12.78
CA LEU A 72 -15.39 -1.52 -12.73
C LEU A 72 -16.15 -1.05 -13.97
N HIS A 73 -17.05 -0.08 -13.77
CA HIS A 73 -17.77 0.56 -14.86
C HIS A 73 -16.84 1.48 -15.67
N ALA A 74 -17.13 1.68 -16.96
CA ALA A 74 -16.32 2.53 -17.85
C ALA A 74 -16.21 4.00 -17.40
N SER A 75 -17.21 4.49 -16.66
CA SER A 75 -17.22 5.84 -16.07
C SER A 75 -16.62 5.91 -14.67
N ASP A 76 -16.08 4.82 -14.14
CA ASP A 76 -15.42 4.85 -12.83
C ASP A 76 -14.19 5.79 -12.93
N PRO A 77 -14.13 6.86 -12.12
CA PRO A 77 -13.05 7.84 -12.20
C PRO A 77 -11.66 7.24 -11.88
N PHE A 78 -11.63 6.04 -11.30
CA PHE A 78 -10.46 5.28 -10.91
C PHE A 78 -10.36 3.94 -11.68
N MET A 79 -11.08 3.79 -12.81
CA MET A 79 -11.03 2.58 -13.64
C MET A 79 -9.62 2.30 -14.19
N VAL A 80 -8.81 3.34 -14.40
CA VAL A 80 -7.51 3.22 -15.07
C VAL A 80 -6.46 2.62 -14.12
N PRO A 81 -5.70 1.59 -14.55
CA PRO A 81 -4.81 0.79 -13.69
C PRO A 81 -3.70 1.57 -12.98
N THR A 82 -3.34 2.77 -13.46
CA THR A 82 -2.33 3.65 -12.84
C THR A 82 -2.76 4.20 -11.48
N THR A 83 -4.03 4.03 -11.09
CA THR A 83 -4.56 4.49 -9.79
C THR A 83 -4.58 3.42 -8.71
N GLN A 84 -4.25 2.16 -9.00
CA GLN A 84 -4.25 1.10 -7.99
C GLN A 84 -2.95 1.03 -7.18
N VAL A 85 -2.39 2.20 -6.89
CA VAL A 85 -1.13 2.35 -6.16
C VAL A 85 -1.43 2.42 -4.66
N GLY A 86 -0.66 1.66 -3.89
CA GLY A 86 -0.51 1.84 -2.46
C GLY A 86 0.85 2.46 -2.18
N GLN A 87 0.91 3.44 -1.28
CA GLN A 87 2.17 4.10 -0.90
C GLN A 87 2.28 4.27 0.61
N VAL A 88 3.47 4.04 1.14
CA VAL A 88 3.82 4.35 2.53
C VAL A 88 3.98 5.87 2.67
N VAL A 89 3.16 6.49 3.52
CA VAL A 89 3.15 7.96 3.73
C VAL A 89 3.65 8.39 5.10
N GLY A 90 4.05 7.44 5.95
CA GLY A 90 4.73 7.73 7.20
C GLY A 90 5.70 6.62 7.60
N GLY A 91 6.70 6.98 8.40
CA GLY A 91 7.74 6.08 8.90
C GLY A 91 8.23 6.50 10.28
N SER A 92 9.43 6.08 10.66
CA SER A 92 10.10 6.52 11.89
C SER A 92 10.52 7.99 11.81
N ALA A 93 10.38 8.71 12.91
CA ALA A 93 10.85 10.08 13.07
C ALA A 93 12.36 10.16 13.35
N THR A 94 12.96 9.09 13.86
CA THR A 94 14.36 9.07 14.31
C THR A 94 15.25 8.13 13.50
N VAL A 95 14.68 7.06 12.93
CA VAL A 95 15.43 6.08 12.14
C VAL A 95 15.24 6.36 10.66
N LEU A 96 16.34 6.77 10.02
CA LEU A 96 16.39 6.98 8.59
C LEU A 96 17.15 5.83 7.92
N ILE A 97 16.62 5.34 6.80
CA ILE A 97 17.30 4.45 5.88
C ILE A 97 17.49 5.22 4.58
N GLU A 98 18.74 5.40 4.17
CA GLU A 98 19.10 6.18 2.98
C GLU A 98 18.53 7.62 3.02
N GLY A 99 18.54 8.22 4.21
CA GLY A 99 18.02 9.56 4.44
C GLY A 99 16.50 9.68 4.44
N LYS A 100 15.76 8.56 4.31
CA LYS A 100 14.29 8.53 4.33
C LYS A 100 13.77 7.88 5.61
N PRO A 101 12.65 8.34 6.18
CA PRO A 101 12.00 7.69 7.31
C PRO A 101 11.80 6.20 7.07
N ALA A 102 12.33 5.36 7.96
CA ALA A 102 12.23 3.92 7.80
C ALA A 102 10.78 3.44 8.04
N ALA A 103 10.25 2.59 7.16
CA ALA A 103 8.91 2.06 7.30
C ALA A 103 8.90 0.86 8.27
N ARG A 104 7.83 0.75 9.04
CA ARG A 104 7.62 -0.32 10.04
C ARG A 104 6.21 -0.87 9.93
N THR A 105 5.97 -2.04 10.50
CA THR A 105 4.61 -2.62 10.55
C THR A 105 3.65 -1.62 11.20
N GLY A 106 2.47 -1.43 10.59
CA GLY A 106 1.50 -0.41 11.00
C GLY A 106 1.85 1.02 10.55
N ALA A 107 2.83 1.20 9.66
CA ALA A 107 3.07 2.50 9.05
C ALA A 107 1.82 2.97 8.26
N PRO A 108 1.45 4.26 8.38
CA PRO A 108 0.31 4.79 7.64
C PRO A 108 0.62 4.77 6.14
N CYS A 109 -0.37 4.32 5.38
CA CYS A 109 -0.30 4.25 3.93
C CYS A 109 -1.51 4.96 3.31
N THR A 110 -1.39 5.33 2.05
CA THR A 110 -2.52 5.73 1.22
C THR A 110 -2.71 4.70 0.11
N VAL A 111 -3.97 4.52 -0.32
CA VAL A 111 -4.31 3.68 -1.47
C VAL A 111 -5.27 4.42 -2.37
N CYS A 112 -5.19 4.16 -3.68
CA CYS A 112 -6.11 4.69 -4.68
C CYS A 112 -6.30 6.21 -4.54
N ALA A 113 -7.53 6.66 -4.36
CA ALA A 113 -7.91 8.07 -4.21
C ALA A 113 -7.48 8.70 -2.85
N GLY A 114 -6.36 8.27 -2.29
CA GLY A 114 -5.87 8.74 -0.98
C GLY A 114 -6.59 8.11 0.22
N LEU A 115 -7.28 6.99 0.03
CA LEU A 115 -7.92 6.27 1.13
C LEU A 115 -6.88 5.75 2.12
N PRO A 116 -7.20 5.71 3.43
CA PRO A 116 -6.27 5.21 4.43
C PRO A 116 -6.02 3.72 4.25
N GLY A 117 -4.73 3.36 4.30
CA GLY A 117 -4.26 1.98 4.37
C GLY A 117 -3.25 1.81 5.49
N GLN A 118 -2.82 0.57 5.69
CA GLN A 118 -1.84 0.20 6.71
C GLN A 118 -0.82 -0.77 6.12
N LEU A 119 0.43 -0.64 6.56
CA LEU A 119 1.49 -1.55 6.17
C LEU A 119 1.45 -2.81 7.04
N ALA A 120 1.10 -3.95 6.45
CA ALA A 120 1.21 -5.27 7.04
C ALA A 120 2.60 -5.85 6.71
N GLY A 121 3.52 -5.71 7.67
CA GLY A 121 4.87 -6.26 7.57
C GLY A 121 4.90 -7.76 7.83
N THR A 122 5.79 -8.49 7.14
CA THR A 122 6.19 -9.84 7.54
C THR A 122 7.17 -9.70 8.70
N ALA A 123 7.00 -10.51 9.76
CA ALA A 123 7.71 -10.32 11.02
C ALA A 123 9.24 -10.45 10.85
N THR A 124 9.90 -9.30 10.66
CA THR A 124 11.35 -9.20 10.69
C THR A 124 11.84 -9.18 12.14
N THR A 125 13.08 -9.60 12.36
CA THR A 125 13.71 -9.56 13.70
C THR A 125 14.32 -8.21 14.04
N VAL A 126 14.38 -7.28 13.08
CA VAL A 126 14.88 -5.92 13.28
C VAL A 126 13.73 -5.02 13.71
N LEU A 127 13.88 -4.40 14.88
CA LEU A 127 12.89 -3.48 15.45
C LEU A 127 13.33 -2.03 15.24
N ILE A 128 12.46 -1.21 14.66
CA ILE A 128 12.66 0.22 14.39
C ILE A 128 12.00 1.06 15.49
N GLY A 129 12.73 2.06 15.98
CA GLY A 129 12.25 3.02 16.97
C GLY A 129 11.21 4.01 16.43
N GLY A 130 10.60 4.76 17.36
CA GLY A 130 9.69 5.86 17.05
C GLY A 130 10.41 6.97 16.30
#